data_AF-A0A2D8UGE9-F1
#
_entry.id   AF-A0A2D8UGE9-F1
#
_cell.length_a   1.000
_cell.length_b   1.000
_cell.length_c   1.000
_cell.angle_alpha   90.00
_cell.angle_beta   90.00
_cell.angle_gamma   90.00
#
_symmetry.space_group_name_H-M   'P 1'
#
loop_
_entity.id
_entity.type
_entity.pdbx_description
1 polymer ?
#
loop_
_entity_poly.entity_id
_entity_poly.type
_entity_poly.pdbx_seq_one_letter_code
_entity_poly.pdbx_strand_id
1 'polypeptide(L)'
;MASAIGGGCLILVIIAITIYAIISWSRGLFSFSIFAKVGVGLCVWGYVSVINSWPGAYFNFTTTYPLSTQIIMKITGALFLVSLSAFVVAVLSGAALSWNSRISTDKVDWILGLSIAFAWQGFSGVMSLLPPESLPEWPTFFNAANYFSWWTGNLSLVGYFFGSSILMAFIGITSKFTENWKKRVSLGYIALMAVGFCVQVVGHDSFEKIAISGVIGALLFLFSFLMVLRSDMRLSWIVLGVFQISELIRDAITNPFDGAFMGSVLLGLVIAISAFWFSFKEQSFTGKS
;
A
#
# COMPACT_ATOMS: atom_id res chain seq x y z
N MET A 1 14.57 4.56 18.06
CA MET A 1 13.70 3.81 19.01
C MET A 1 12.22 4.01 18.70
N ALA A 2 11.71 5.23 18.51
CA ALA A 2 10.32 5.47 18.11
C ALA A 2 9.92 4.84 16.76
N SER A 3 10.83 4.85 15.77
CA SER A 3 10.63 4.19 14.46
C SER A 3 10.45 2.66 14.58
N ALA A 4 11.17 2.01 15.49
CA ALA A 4 11.05 0.57 15.75
C ALA A 4 9.73 0.20 16.44
N ILE A 5 9.23 1.07 17.34
CA ILE A 5 7.94 0.89 18.01
C ILE A 5 6.78 1.08 17.02
N GLY A 6 6.85 2.11 16.16
CA GLY A 6 5.89 2.34 15.09
C GLY A 6 5.84 1.17 14.10
N GLY A 7 7.00 0.73 13.61
CA GLY A 7 7.11 -0.42 12.72
C GLY A 7 6.59 -1.71 13.35
N GLY A 8 6.94 -1.98 14.61
CA GLY A 8 6.46 -3.16 15.34
C GLY A 8 4.94 -3.21 15.49
N CYS A 9 4.30 -2.05 15.79
CA CYS A 9 2.85 -1.96 15.91
C CYS A 9 2.16 -2.25 14.56
N LEU A 10 2.68 -1.71 13.45
CA LEU A 10 2.14 -1.96 12.12
C LEU A 10 2.26 -3.44 11.72
N ILE A 11 3.38 -4.10 12.06
CA ILE A 11 3.55 -5.53 11.82
C ILE A 11 2.48 -6.34 12.56
N LEU A 12 2.19 -6.02 13.82
CA LEU A 12 1.13 -6.70 14.58
C LEU A 12 -0.27 -6.49 13.95
N VAL A 13 -0.55 -5.28 13.45
CA VAL A 13 -1.80 -4.97 12.74
C VAL A 13 -1.90 -5.80 11.44
N ILE A 14 -0.83 -5.88 10.66
CA ILE A 14 -0.78 -6.67 9.43
C ILE A 14 -1.00 -8.16 9.74
N ILE A 15 -0.38 -8.69 10.80
CA ILE A 15 -0.58 -10.07 11.24
C ILE A 15 -2.04 -10.30 11.62
N ALA A 16 -2.64 -9.41 12.42
CA ALA A 16 -4.04 -9.53 12.83
C ALA A 16 -5.02 -9.50 11.64
N ILE A 17 -4.78 -8.60 10.68
CA ILE A 17 -5.55 -8.50 9.44
C ILE A 17 -5.43 -9.79 8.62
N THR A 18 -4.21 -10.33 8.50
CA THR A 18 -3.95 -11.55 7.75
C THR A 18 -4.65 -12.76 8.37
N ILE A 19 -4.59 -12.90 9.70
CA ILE A 19 -5.32 -13.94 10.43
C ILE A 19 -6.83 -13.81 10.17
N TYR A 20 -7.36 -12.59 10.21
CA TYR A 20 -8.78 -12.36 9.95
C TYR A 20 -9.16 -12.71 8.50
N ALA A 21 -8.30 -12.42 7.53
CA ALA A 21 -8.50 -12.81 6.14
C ALA A 21 -8.54 -14.34 5.97
N ILE A 22 -7.65 -15.07 6.66
CA ILE A 22 -7.66 -16.55 6.67
C ILE A 22 -8.95 -17.09 7.31
N ILE A 23 -9.43 -16.49 8.40
CA ILE A 23 -10.71 -16.86 9.01
C ILE A 23 -11.88 -16.58 8.06
N SER A 24 -11.84 -15.49 7.28
CA SER A 24 -12.88 -15.20 6.29
C SER A 24 -12.96 -16.27 5.19
N TRP A 25 -11.80 -16.84 4.84
CA TRP A 25 -11.70 -17.97 3.91
C TRP A 25 -12.37 -19.23 4.49
N SER A 26 -12.09 -19.58 5.75
CA SER A 26 -12.75 -20.75 6.38
C SER A 26 -14.26 -20.59 6.55
N ARG A 27 -14.76 -19.34 6.57
CA ARG A 27 -16.20 -19.02 6.67
C ARG A 27 -16.92 -18.88 5.33
N GLY A 28 -16.24 -19.11 4.20
CA GLY A 28 -16.84 -19.03 2.86
C GLY A 28 -17.19 -17.62 2.37
N LEU A 29 -16.76 -16.56 3.07
CA LEU A 29 -16.98 -15.15 2.67
C LEU A 29 -15.88 -14.65 1.71
N PHE A 30 -15.22 -15.57 1.02
CA PHE A 30 -13.99 -15.35 0.27
C PHE A 30 -14.24 -15.57 -1.22
N SER A 31 -13.88 -14.57 -2.04
CA SER A 31 -13.99 -14.70 -3.50
C SER A 31 -12.72 -15.29 -4.08
N PHE A 32 -12.79 -16.58 -4.42
CA PHE A 32 -11.68 -17.27 -5.09
C PHE A 32 -11.36 -16.65 -6.46
N SER A 33 -12.35 -16.09 -7.16
CA SER A 33 -12.10 -15.42 -8.44
C SER A 33 -11.23 -14.17 -8.29
N ILE A 34 -11.41 -13.38 -7.22
CA ILE A 34 -10.59 -12.17 -6.99
C ILE A 34 -9.20 -12.58 -6.53
N PHE A 35 -9.12 -13.55 -5.61
CA PHE A 35 -7.86 -14.14 -5.17
C PHE A 35 -7.02 -14.65 -6.34
N ALA A 36 -7.59 -15.47 -7.23
CA ALA A 36 -6.85 -16.04 -8.35
C ALA A 36 -6.40 -14.97 -9.35
N LYS A 37 -7.26 -14.01 -9.70
CA LYS A 37 -6.91 -12.93 -10.65
C LYS A 37 -5.81 -12.02 -10.11
N VAL A 38 -5.94 -11.57 -8.86
CA VAL A 38 -4.94 -10.69 -8.22
C VAL A 38 -3.64 -11.45 -7.97
N GLY A 39 -3.73 -12.68 -7.42
CA GLY A 39 -2.57 -13.51 -7.12
C GLY A 39 -1.76 -13.89 -8.36
N VAL A 40 -2.42 -14.42 -9.40
CA VAL A 40 -1.73 -14.76 -10.65
C VAL A 40 -1.19 -13.51 -11.32
N GLY A 41 -1.97 -12.42 -11.37
CA GLY A 41 -1.52 -11.15 -11.96
C GLY A 41 -0.27 -10.59 -11.28
N LEU A 42 -0.25 -10.55 -9.95
CA LEU A 42 0.91 -10.07 -9.18
C LEU A 42 2.09 -11.03 -9.22
N CYS A 43 1.87 -12.34 -9.25
CA CYS A 43 2.96 -13.32 -9.45
C CYS A 43 3.64 -13.11 -10.80
N VAL A 44 2.86 -13.05 -11.89
CA VAL A 44 3.39 -12.81 -13.24
C VAL A 44 4.14 -11.48 -13.29
N TRP A 45 3.54 -10.42 -12.75
CA TRP A 45 4.16 -9.10 -12.67
C TRP A 45 5.47 -9.12 -11.88
N GLY A 46 5.48 -9.75 -10.71
CA GLY A 46 6.66 -9.86 -9.85
C GLY A 46 7.77 -10.67 -10.49
N TYR A 47 7.47 -11.77 -11.18
CA TYR A 47 8.47 -12.56 -11.90
C TYR A 47 9.09 -11.80 -13.06
N VAL A 48 8.28 -11.12 -13.87
CA VAL A 48 8.78 -10.23 -14.93
C VAL A 48 9.69 -9.16 -14.33
N SER A 49 9.30 -8.61 -13.18
CA SER A 49 10.12 -7.61 -12.52
C SER A 49 11.43 -8.16 -11.95
N VAL A 50 11.46 -9.40 -11.47
CA VAL A 50 12.70 -10.06 -11.01
C VAL A 50 13.65 -10.25 -12.18
N ILE A 51 13.15 -10.74 -13.32
CA ILE A 51 13.93 -10.89 -14.55
C ILE A 51 14.48 -9.52 -14.99
N ASN A 52 13.65 -8.49 -14.96
CA ASN A 52 14.06 -7.13 -15.31
C ASN A 52 15.17 -6.58 -14.43
N SER A 53 15.13 -6.88 -13.12
CA SER A 53 16.15 -6.45 -12.14
C SER A 53 17.40 -7.33 -12.08
N TRP A 54 17.52 -8.33 -12.95
CA TRP A 54 18.64 -9.25 -12.93
C TRP A 54 20.02 -8.59 -13.14
N PRO A 55 20.21 -7.61 -14.05
CA PRO A 55 21.53 -7.00 -14.22
C PRO A 55 21.97 -6.27 -12.94
N GLY A 56 21.08 -5.49 -12.34
CA GLY A 56 21.31 -4.86 -11.04
C GLY A 56 21.61 -5.88 -9.94
N ALA A 57 20.93 -7.03 -9.92
CA ALA A 57 21.22 -8.09 -8.96
C ALA A 57 22.63 -8.70 -9.16
N TYR A 58 23.05 -8.90 -10.41
CA TYR A 58 24.35 -9.47 -10.75
C TYR A 58 25.52 -8.58 -10.32
N PHE A 59 25.40 -7.26 -10.47
CA PHE A 59 26.43 -6.31 -10.03
C PHE A 59 26.62 -6.26 -8.51
N ASN A 60 25.65 -6.74 -7.73
CA ASN A 60 25.72 -6.79 -6.27
C ASN A 60 26.28 -8.12 -5.72
N PHE A 61 26.73 -9.03 -6.59
CA PHE A 61 27.37 -10.26 -6.14
C PHE A 61 28.75 -9.99 -5.55
N THR A 62 29.00 -10.58 -4.39
CA THR A 62 30.26 -10.44 -3.66
C THR A 62 31.27 -11.46 -4.18
N THR A 63 32.56 -11.15 -4.15
CA THR A 63 33.60 -12.13 -4.52
C THR A 63 33.85 -13.19 -3.44
N THR A 64 33.18 -13.07 -2.29
CA THR A 64 33.39 -13.90 -1.10
C THR A 64 32.84 -15.32 -1.23
N TYR A 65 31.79 -15.54 -2.04
CA TYR A 65 31.13 -16.83 -2.18
C TYR A 65 31.16 -17.32 -3.64
N PRO A 66 31.15 -18.65 -3.89
CA PRO A 66 31.00 -19.20 -5.23
C PRO A 66 29.79 -18.61 -5.95
N LEU A 67 29.97 -18.26 -7.23
CA LEU A 67 28.93 -17.60 -8.05
C LEU A 67 27.64 -18.44 -8.13
N SER A 68 27.78 -19.77 -8.25
CA SER A 68 26.64 -20.70 -8.29
C SER A 68 25.76 -20.60 -7.04
N THR A 69 26.37 -20.51 -5.86
CA THR A 69 25.66 -20.35 -4.59
C THR A 69 24.89 -19.03 -4.56
N GLN A 70 25.51 -17.93 -4.99
CA GLN A 70 24.86 -16.61 -4.99
C GLN A 70 23.67 -16.54 -5.96
N ILE A 71 23.81 -17.13 -7.15
CA ILE A 71 22.72 -17.23 -8.14
C ILE A 71 21.54 -18.02 -7.54
N ILE A 72 21.80 -19.20 -6.97
CA ILE A 72 20.75 -20.04 -6.37
C ILE A 72 20.07 -19.30 -5.22
N MET A 73 20.83 -18.68 -4.32
CA MET A 73 20.26 -17.90 -3.21
C MET A 73 19.40 -16.74 -3.71
N LYS A 74 19.87 -16.00 -4.72
CA LYS A 74 19.15 -14.83 -5.23
C LYS A 74 17.86 -15.22 -5.95
N ILE A 75 17.91 -16.24 -6.82
CA ILE A 75 16.73 -16.74 -7.53
C ILE A 75 15.71 -17.30 -6.53
N THR A 76 16.16 -18.16 -5.61
CA THR A 76 15.27 -18.79 -4.62
C THR A 76 14.64 -17.73 -3.72
N GLY A 77 15.43 -16.78 -3.21
CA GLY A 77 14.94 -15.68 -2.38
C GLY A 77 13.95 -14.78 -3.13
N ALA A 78 14.23 -14.43 -4.38
CA ALA A 78 13.36 -13.60 -5.20
C ALA A 78 12.02 -14.29 -5.51
N LEU A 79 12.06 -15.56 -5.94
CA LEU A 79 10.85 -16.34 -6.22
C LEU A 79 9.99 -16.52 -4.97
N PHE A 80 10.63 -16.83 -3.83
CA PHE A 80 9.93 -16.97 -2.56
C PHE A 80 9.27 -15.66 -2.12
N LEU A 81 10.00 -14.54 -2.16
CA LEU A 81 9.50 -13.25 -1.70
C LEU A 81 8.36 -12.75 -2.61
N VAL A 82 8.50 -12.86 -3.94
CA VAL A 82 7.45 -12.50 -4.90
C VAL A 82 6.20 -13.36 -4.70
N SER A 83 6.37 -14.68 -4.55
CA SER A 83 5.23 -15.58 -4.33
C SER A 83 4.52 -15.28 -3.02
N LEU A 84 5.29 -15.03 -1.95
CA LEU A 84 4.75 -14.74 -0.63
C LEU A 84 4.01 -13.39 -0.62
N SER A 85 4.59 -12.33 -1.20
CA SER A 85 3.94 -11.03 -1.25
C SER A 85 2.67 -11.05 -2.09
N ALA A 86 2.71 -11.68 -3.27
CA ALA A 86 1.55 -11.86 -4.13
C ALA A 86 0.46 -12.69 -3.43
N PHE A 87 0.83 -13.75 -2.70
CA PHE A 87 -0.10 -14.56 -1.93
C PHE A 87 -0.78 -13.75 -0.83
N VAL A 88 -0.02 -12.99 -0.03
CA VAL A 88 -0.59 -12.15 1.03
C VAL A 88 -1.56 -11.12 0.44
N VAL A 89 -1.17 -10.41 -0.61
CA VAL A 89 -2.03 -9.42 -1.27
C VAL A 89 -3.29 -10.07 -1.87
N ALA A 90 -3.16 -11.27 -2.45
CA ALA A 90 -4.27 -12.01 -2.99
C ALA A 90 -5.26 -12.45 -1.90
N VAL A 91 -4.76 -12.96 -0.77
CA VAL A 91 -5.60 -13.34 0.39
C VAL A 91 -6.36 -12.13 0.92
N LEU A 92 -5.68 -11.00 1.06
CA LEU A 92 -6.30 -9.74 1.48
C LEU A 92 -7.38 -9.28 0.49
N SER A 93 -7.05 -9.28 -0.81
CA SER A 93 -7.99 -8.90 -1.87
C SER A 93 -9.19 -9.85 -1.97
N GLY A 94 -9.00 -11.14 -1.76
CA GLY A 94 -10.08 -12.14 -1.74
C GLY A 94 -11.03 -12.00 -0.55
N ALA A 95 -10.52 -11.49 0.57
CA ALA A 95 -11.29 -11.17 1.77
C ALA A 95 -12.00 -9.81 1.72
N ALA A 96 -11.81 -9.02 0.65
CA ALA A 96 -12.38 -7.69 0.49
C ALA A 96 -13.91 -7.63 0.68
N LEU A 97 -14.62 -8.60 0.12
CA LEU A 97 -16.08 -8.73 0.24
C LEU A 97 -16.53 -8.92 1.69
N SER A 98 -15.73 -9.61 2.49
CA SER A 98 -16.03 -9.82 3.90
C SER A 98 -15.90 -8.52 4.71
N TRP A 99 -15.12 -7.54 4.23
CA TRP A 99 -14.88 -6.28 4.92
C TRP A 99 -15.94 -5.24 4.59
N ASN A 100 -16.51 -5.30 3.40
CA ASN A 100 -17.52 -4.36 2.92
C ASN A 100 -18.93 -4.75 3.40
N SER A 101 -19.23 -4.51 4.69
CA SER A 101 -20.54 -4.81 5.30
C SER A 101 -21.49 -3.61 5.34
N ARG A 102 -21.20 -2.51 4.63
CA ARG A 102 -22.01 -1.28 4.66
C ARG A 102 -22.73 -1.05 3.33
N ILE A 103 -23.81 -0.28 3.42
CA ILE A 103 -24.62 0.20 2.30
C ILE A 103 -23.71 1.07 1.43
N SER A 104 -23.25 0.50 0.31
CA SER A 104 -22.60 1.25 -0.77
C SER A 104 -23.51 2.41 -1.12
N THR A 105 -22.98 3.63 -1.15
CA THR A 105 -23.64 4.67 -1.94
C THR A 105 -23.67 4.20 -3.39
N ASP A 106 -24.73 4.53 -4.14
CA ASP A 106 -24.83 4.13 -5.56
C ASP A 106 -23.71 4.74 -6.41
N LYS A 107 -23.09 5.84 -5.94
CA LYS A 107 -22.01 6.55 -6.61
C LYS A 107 -20.89 6.86 -5.61
N VAL A 108 -19.70 6.36 -5.92
CA VAL A 108 -18.48 6.72 -5.19
C VAL A 108 -18.19 8.20 -5.43
N ASP A 109 -18.00 8.98 -4.36
CA ASP A 109 -17.65 10.41 -4.46
C ASP A 109 -16.14 10.58 -4.61
N TRP A 110 -15.70 10.71 -5.87
CA TRP A 110 -14.28 10.73 -6.23
C TRP A 110 -13.60 12.02 -5.80
N ILE A 111 -14.37 13.11 -5.76
CA ILE A 111 -13.88 14.42 -5.35
C ILE A 111 -13.44 14.35 -3.89
N LEU A 112 -14.25 13.74 -3.02
CA LEU A 112 -13.91 13.53 -1.62
C LEU A 112 -12.65 12.66 -1.44
N GLY A 113 -12.54 11.56 -2.19
CA GLY A 113 -11.35 10.70 -2.16
C GLY A 113 -10.08 11.44 -2.57
N LEU A 114 -10.15 12.21 -3.66
CA LEU A 114 -9.04 13.04 -4.13
C LEU A 114 -8.68 14.14 -3.11
N SER A 115 -9.67 14.84 -2.55
CA SER A 115 -9.43 15.92 -1.57
C SER A 115 -8.68 15.42 -0.34
N ILE A 116 -9.05 14.26 0.20
CA ILE A 116 -8.34 13.67 1.35
C ILE A 116 -6.91 13.31 0.98
N ALA A 117 -6.72 12.67 -0.17
CA ALA A 117 -5.39 12.24 -0.57
C ALA A 117 -4.46 13.44 -0.80
N PHE A 118 -4.95 14.51 -1.43
CA PHE A 118 -4.19 15.75 -1.59
C PHE A 118 -3.95 16.47 -0.26
N ALA A 119 -4.91 16.45 0.68
CA ALA A 119 -4.68 17.01 2.01
C ALA A 119 -3.56 16.26 2.75
N TRP A 120 -3.54 14.94 2.63
CA TRP A 120 -2.51 14.12 3.22
C TRP A 120 -1.14 14.31 2.55
N GLN A 121 -1.09 14.40 1.22
CA GLN A 121 0.17 14.69 0.54
C GLN A 121 0.67 16.11 0.78
N GLY A 122 -0.24 17.08 0.83
CA GLY A 122 0.09 18.45 1.22
C GLY A 122 0.69 18.50 2.63
N PHE A 123 0.12 17.72 3.57
CA PHE A 123 0.69 17.59 4.91
C PHE A 123 2.10 16.97 4.90
N SER A 124 2.31 15.89 4.15
CA SER A 124 3.63 15.27 4.01
C SER A 124 4.66 16.24 3.43
N GLY A 125 4.29 17.04 2.42
CA GLY A 125 5.14 18.08 1.84
C GLY A 125 5.42 19.25 2.79
N VAL A 126 4.51 19.60 3.70
CA VAL A 126 4.81 20.60 4.75
C VAL A 126 5.78 20.02 5.78
N MET A 127 5.66 18.73 6.11
CA MET A 127 6.56 18.06 7.05
C MET A 127 7.98 17.94 6.52
N SER A 128 8.18 17.82 5.20
CA SER A 128 9.53 17.82 4.61
C SER A 128 10.23 19.19 4.73
N LEU A 129 9.47 20.29 4.76
CA LEU A 129 10.04 21.64 4.93
C LEU A 129 10.55 21.93 6.35
N LEU A 130 10.18 21.12 7.34
CA LEU A 130 10.65 21.32 8.72
C LEU A 130 12.10 20.82 8.86
N PRO A 131 13.04 21.62 9.39
CA PRO A 131 14.36 21.13 9.79
C PRO A 131 14.27 20.25 11.06
N PRO A 132 15.25 19.36 11.34
CA PRO A 132 16.39 19.00 10.52
C PRO A 132 16.03 17.84 9.56
N GLU A 133 16.23 18.02 8.25
CA GLU A 133 16.33 16.87 7.34
C GLU A 133 17.65 16.16 7.66
N SER A 134 17.58 14.91 8.12
CA SER A 134 18.78 14.18 8.55
C SER A 134 19.72 13.86 7.38
N LEU A 135 19.24 13.89 6.13
CA LEU A 135 20.05 13.86 4.90
C LEU A 135 19.31 14.56 3.75
N PRO A 136 20.02 15.14 2.77
CA PRO A 136 19.40 15.54 1.51
C PRO A 136 18.76 14.30 0.83
N GLU A 137 17.54 14.45 0.34
CA GLU A 137 16.86 13.39 -0.40
C GLU A 137 17.56 13.14 -1.73
N TRP A 138 18.31 12.04 -1.81
CA TRP A 138 18.93 11.61 -3.04
C TRP A 138 17.91 10.91 -3.95
N PRO A 139 17.87 11.23 -5.25
CA PRO A 139 17.07 10.48 -6.21
C PRO A 139 17.44 9.00 -6.18
N THR A 140 16.45 8.12 -6.32
CA THR A 140 16.72 6.67 -6.32
C THR A 140 17.12 6.20 -7.72
N PHE A 141 18.31 5.62 -7.84
CA PHE A 141 18.84 5.08 -9.11
C PHE A 141 18.64 3.57 -9.24
N PHE A 142 17.86 2.95 -8.36
CA PHE A 142 17.72 1.49 -8.27
C PHE A 142 17.28 0.86 -9.60
N ASN A 143 16.40 1.55 -10.34
CA ASN A 143 15.86 1.05 -11.60
C ASN A 143 16.76 1.33 -12.82
N ALA A 144 17.82 2.14 -12.68
CA ALA A 144 18.73 2.46 -13.77
C ALA A 144 19.52 1.23 -14.25
N ALA A 145 19.77 0.27 -13.36
CA ALA A 145 20.51 -0.96 -13.65
C ALA A 145 19.60 -2.11 -14.15
N ASN A 146 18.33 -1.85 -14.44
CA ASN A 146 17.42 -2.86 -14.98
C ASN A 146 17.59 -3.04 -16.50
N TYR A 147 17.19 -4.19 -17.05
CA TYR A 147 17.17 -4.39 -18.51
C TYR A 147 16.30 -3.33 -19.22
N PHE A 148 15.11 -3.10 -18.69
CA PHE A 148 14.21 -2.03 -19.07
C PHE A 148 14.14 -1.02 -17.93
N SER A 149 14.82 0.11 -18.12
CA SER A 149 14.87 1.21 -17.14
C SER A 149 13.47 1.81 -16.87
N TRP A 150 12.61 1.85 -17.89
CA TRP A 150 11.23 2.31 -17.77
C TRP A 150 10.31 1.35 -16.99
N TRP A 151 10.73 0.12 -16.72
CA TRP A 151 9.95 -0.81 -15.90
C TRP A 151 10.29 -0.59 -14.42
N THR A 152 9.68 0.45 -13.83
CA THR A 152 9.85 0.87 -12.43
C THR A 152 8.95 0.09 -11.44
N GLY A 153 8.37 -1.03 -11.90
CA GLY A 153 7.09 -1.54 -11.43
C GLY A 153 7.02 -2.48 -10.23
N ASN A 154 8.13 -2.92 -9.61
CA ASN A 154 8.00 -3.96 -8.57
C ASN A 154 7.40 -3.44 -7.26
N LEU A 155 7.97 -2.36 -6.72
CA LEU A 155 7.63 -1.88 -5.38
C LEU A 155 6.35 -1.04 -5.37
N SER A 156 6.12 -0.22 -6.39
CA SER A 156 4.98 0.70 -6.45
C SER A 156 3.65 -0.01 -6.66
N LEU A 157 3.60 -1.02 -7.54
CA LEU A 157 2.34 -1.70 -7.86
C LEU A 157 1.95 -2.70 -6.76
N VAL A 158 2.90 -3.51 -6.27
CA VAL A 158 2.65 -4.40 -5.12
C VAL A 158 2.32 -3.58 -3.87
N GLY A 159 3.04 -2.48 -3.63
CA GLY A 159 2.80 -1.55 -2.52
C GLY A 159 1.40 -0.94 -2.58
N TYR A 160 0.96 -0.49 -3.77
CA TYR A 160 -0.39 0.03 -3.99
C TYR A 160 -1.49 -0.97 -3.63
N PHE A 161 -1.42 -2.20 -4.17
CA PHE A 161 -2.42 -3.24 -3.90
C PHE A 161 -2.40 -3.69 -2.44
N PHE A 162 -1.20 -3.86 -1.87
CA PHE A 162 -1.02 -4.26 -0.48
C PHE A 162 -1.57 -3.21 0.48
N GLY A 163 -1.17 -1.95 0.30
CA GLY A 163 -1.64 -0.83 1.12
C GLY A 163 -3.15 -0.67 1.03
N SER A 164 -3.72 -0.76 -0.18
CA SER A 164 -5.18 -0.55 -0.40
C SER A 164 -5.99 -1.62 0.28
N SER A 165 -5.51 -2.86 0.19
CA SER A 165 -6.15 -3.99 0.84
C SER A 165 -6.05 -3.90 2.37
N ILE A 166 -4.90 -3.50 2.91
CA ILE A 166 -4.72 -3.32 4.36
C ILE A 166 -5.61 -2.20 4.90
N LEU A 167 -5.63 -1.05 4.23
CA LEU A 167 -6.42 0.09 4.68
C LEU A 167 -7.92 -0.26 4.69
N MET A 168 -8.38 -0.94 3.64
CA MET A 168 -9.76 -1.44 3.58
C MET A 168 -10.05 -2.48 4.69
N ALA A 169 -9.13 -3.41 4.92
CA ALA A 169 -9.27 -4.43 5.96
C ALA A 169 -9.34 -3.82 7.36
N PHE A 170 -8.45 -2.88 7.63
CA PHE A 170 -8.36 -2.18 8.90
C PHE A 170 -9.67 -1.45 9.20
N ILE A 171 -10.22 -0.76 8.21
CA ILE A 171 -11.51 -0.04 8.34
C ILE A 171 -12.67 -1.02 8.50
N GLY A 172 -12.63 -2.17 7.82
CA GLY A 172 -13.66 -3.20 7.93
C GLY A 172 -13.69 -3.87 9.31
N ILE A 173 -12.52 -4.24 9.80
CA ILE A 173 -12.35 -4.88 11.10
C ILE A 173 -12.72 -3.91 12.22
N THR A 174 -12.30 -2.64 12.15
CA THR A 174 -12.67 -1.62 13.14
C THR A 174 -14.17 -1.34 13.12
N SER A 175 -14.81 -1.31 11.95
CA SER A 175 -16.27 -1.18 11.85
C SER A 175 -17.00 -2.38 12.45
N LYS A 176 -16.51 -3.61 12.25
CA LYS A 176 -17.10 -4.81 12.87
C LYS A 176 -16.90 -4.85 14.38
N PHE A 177 -15.69 -4.53 14.86
CA PHE A 177 -15.36 -4.52 16.28
C PHE A 177 -16.19 -3.52 17.08
N THR A 178 -16.57 -2.40 16.45
CA THR A 178 -17.40 -1.36 17.06
C THR A 178 -18.91 -1.58 16.87
N GLU A 179 -19.33 -2.75 16.35
CA GLU A 179 -20.72 -3.02 15.93
C GLU A 179 -21.30 -1.85 15.10
N ASN A 180 -20.55 -1.44 14.08
CA ASN A 180 -20.84 -0.27 13.26
C ASN A 180 -20.90 1.06 14.02
N TRP A 181 -20.02 1.23 15.01
CA TRP A 181 -19.93 2.42 15.87
C TRP A 181 -21.12 2.60 16.83
N LYS A 182 -21.79 1.50 17.20
CA LYS A 182 -22.82 1.49 18.26
C LYS A 182 -22.25 1.12 19.63
N LYS A 183 -21.18 0.31 19.67
CA LYS A 183 -20.51 -0.11 20.91
C LYS A 183 -19.01 0.12 20.84
N ARG A 184 -18.37 0.33 21.99
CA ARG A 184 -16.90 0.46 22.13
C ARG A 184 -16.28 1.52 21.21
N VAL A 185 -17.03 2.60 20.98
CA VAL A 185 -16.67 3.72 20.10
C VAL A 185 -15.35 4.37 20.52
N SER A 186 -15.11 4.50 21.83
CA SER A 186 -13.86 5.03 22.38
C SER A 186 -12.64 4.20 21.99
N LEU A 187 -12.72 2.87 22.12
CA LEU A 187 -11.64 1.95 21.70
C LEU A 187 -11.40 2.01 20.18
N GLY A 188 -12.45 2.21 19.39
CA GLY A 188 -12.33 2.41 17.94
C GLY A 188 -11.54 3.66 17.59
N TYR A 189 -11.84 4.80 18.21
CA TYR A 189 -11.09 6.04 17.99
C TYR A 189 -9.63 5.92 18.44
N ILE A 190 -9.37 5.32 19.59
CA ILE A 190 -8.00 5.08 20.08
C ILE A 190 -7.21 4.22 19.09
N ALA A 191 -7.81 3.15 18.56
CA ALA A 191 -7.16 2.28 17.59
C ALA A 191 -6.85 3.02 16.28
N LEU A 192 -7.78 3.84 15.77
CA LEU A 192 -7.55 4.66 14.58
C LEU A 192 -6.41 5.65 14.80
N MET A 193 -6.43 6.39 15.92
CA MET A 193 -5.39 7.36 16.25
C MET A 193 -4.03 6.69 16.42
N ALA A 194 -3.96 5.53 17.09
CA ALA A 194 -2.73 4.79 17.27
C ALA A 194 -2.14 4.34 15.92
N VAL A 195 -2.96 3.82 15.01
CA VAL A 195 -2.47 3.42 13.68
C VAL A 195 -2.05 4.62 12.85
N GLY A 196 -2.85 5.70 12.83
CA GLY A 196 -2.49 6.93 12.12
C GLY A 196 -1.19 7.55 12.63
N PHE A 197 -0.97 7.53 13.95
CA PHE A 197 0.29 7.93 14.58
C PHE A 197 1.44 7.02 14.13
N CYS A 198 1.28 5.70 14.23
CA CYS A 198 2.34 4.76 13.88
C CYS A 198 2.75 4.85 12.41
N VAL A 199 1.81 5.04 11.47
CA VAL A 199 2.13 5.21 10.04
C VAL A 199 3.00 6.43 9.79
N GLN A 200 2.68 7.56 10.43
CA GLN A 200 3.39 8.83 10.18
C GLN A 200 4.73 8.93 10.90
N VAL A 201 4.94 8.15 11.96
CA VAL A 201 6.19 8.17 12.73
C VAL A 201 7.30 7.32 12.07
N VAL A 202 6.96 6.44 11.12
CA VAL A 202 7.98 5.64 10.41
C VAL A 202 8.88 6.54 9.57
N GLY A 203 10.19 6.47 9.81
CA GLY A 203 11.19 7.19 9.00
C GLY A 203 11.59 8.56 9.53
N HIS A 204 11.03 9.03 10.65
CA HIS A 204 11.47 10.26 11.31
C HIS A 204 12.43 9.97 12.47
N ASP A 205 13.56 10.68 12.50
CA ASP A 205 14.61 10.52 13.51
C ASP A 205 14.50 11.54 14.66
N SER A 206 13.94 12.72 14.39
CA SER A 206 13.83 13.81 15.37
C SER A 206 12.56 13.68 16.21
N PHE A 207 12.69 13.80 17.53
CA PHE A 207 11.55 13.71 18.47
C PHE A 207 10.46 14.76 18.19
N GLU A 208 10.86 15.99 17.85
CA GLU A 208 9.92 17.08 17.52
C GLU A 208 9.10 16.75 16.27
N LYS A 209 9.77 16.28 15.20
CA LYS A 209 9.10 15.81 13.98
C LYS A 209 8.18 14.64 14.27
N ILE A 210 8.60 13.66 15.06
CA ILE A 210 7.79 12.50 15.46
C ILE A 210 6.51 12.95 16.18
N ALA A 211 6.63 13.89 17.13
CA ALA A 211 5.48 14.37 17.89
C ALA A 211 4.48 15.12 16.99
N ILE A 212 4.97 16.03 16.15
CA ILE A 212 4.14 16.84 15.27
C ILE A 212 3.50 15.99 14.16
N SER A 213 4.31 15.20 13.43
CA SER A 213 3.84 14.32 12.35
C SER A 213 2.89 13.25 12.88
N GLY A 214 3.19 12.65 14.03
CA GLY A 214 2.36 11.62 14.63
C GLY A 214 1.01 12.15 15.10
N VAL A 215 0.98 13.28 15.82
CA VAL A 215 -0.29 13.85 16.33
C VAL A 215 -1.16 14.37 15.20
N ILE A 216 -0.60 15.17 14.28
CA ILE A 216 -1.38 15.70 13.17
C ILE A 216 -1.76 14.57 12.21
N GLY A 217 -0.88 13.60 12.00
CA GLY A 217 -1.13 12.38 11.25
C GLY A 217 -2.30 11.56 11.79
N ALA A 218 -2.33 11.33 13.10
CA ALA A 218 -3.43 10.65 13.77
C ALA A 218 -4.75 11.41 13.64
N LEU A 219 -4.72 12.75 13.77
CA LEU A 219 -5.90 13.59 13.61
C LEU A 219 -6.40 13.60 12.16
N LEU A 220 -5.51 13.72 11.18
CA LEU A 220 -5.84 13.65 9.76
C LEU A 220 -6.45 12.29 9.40
N PHE A 221 -5.88 11.21 9.92
CA PHE A 221 -6.41 9.87 9.68
C PHE A 221 -7.79 9.68 10.31
N LEU A 222 -7.98 10.15 11.55
CA LEU A 222 -9.28 10.13 12.22
C LEU A 222 -10.31 10.98 11.47
N PHE A 223 -9.93 12.17 11.00
CA PHE A 223 -10.79 13.05 10.22
C PHE A 223 -11.19 12.42 8.89
N SER A 224 -10.22 11.87 8.16
CA SER A 224 -10.43 11.15 6.90
C SER A 224 -11.34 9.94 7.08
N PHE A 225 -11.17 9.22 8.19
CA PHE A 225 -12.03 8.12 8.57
C PHE A 225 -13.47 8.58 8.81
N LEU A 226 -13.67 9.59 9.65
CA LEU A 226 -14.98 10.07 10.05
C LEU A 226 -15.79 10.64 8.88
N MET A 227 -15.14 11.40 8.01
CA MET A 227 -15.81 12.09 6.90
C MET A 227 -16.10 11.18 5.71
N VAL A 228 -15.16 10.29 5.36
CA VAL A 228 -15.17 9.65 4.04
C VAL A 228 -15.08 8.15 4.12
N LEU A 229 -14.02 7.62 4.76
CA LEU A 229 -13.74 6.18 4.68
C LEU A 229 -14.75 5.34 5.49
N ARG A 230 -15.45 5.95 6.45
CA ARG A 230 -16.56 5.32 7.17
C ARG A 230 -17.79 5.08 6.28
N SER A 231 -18.00 5.93 5.28
CA SER A 231 -19.15 5.89 4.38
C SER A 231 -18.89 4.95 3.22
N ASP A 232 -17.77 5.10 2.51
CA ASP A 232 -17.40 4.28 1.35
C ASP A 232 -15.96 3.76 1.46
N MET A 233 -15.82 2.48 1.76
CA MET A 233 -14.52 1.82 1.96
C MET A 233 -13.72 1.71 0.66
N ARG A 234 -14.38 1.77 -0.50
CA ARG A 234 -13.77 1.73 -1.84
C ARG A 234 -12.83 2.91 -2.10
N LEU A 235 -13.01 4.01 -1.37
CA LEU A 235 -12.17 5.19 -1.49
C LEU A 235 -10.72 4.93 -1.04
N SER A 236 -10.45 3.82 -0.33
CA SER A 236 -9.09 3.36 -0.02
C SER A 236 -8.20 3.25 -1.26
N TRP A 237 -8.75 2.69 -2.35
CA TRP A 237 -8.05 2.48 -3.62
C TRP A 237 -7.73 3.80 -4.33
N ILE A 238 -8.58 4.81 -4.16
CA ILE A 238 -8.34 6.15 -4.72
C ILE A 238 -7.26 6.85 -3.90
N VAL A 239 -7.38 6.84 -2.58
CA VAL A 239 -6.46 7.55 -1.69
C VAL A 239 -5.02 7.05 -1.85
N LEU A 240 -4.82 5.73 -1.81
CA LEU A 240 -3.48 5.16 -2.05
C LEU A 240 -3.02 5.24 -3.50
N GLY A 241 -3.97 5.34 -4.44
CA GLY A 241 -3.64 5.54 -5.85
C GLY A 241 -3.00 6.90 -6.06
N VAL A 242 -3.58 7.94 -5.44
CA VAL A 242 -3.02 9.30 -5.46
C VAL A 242 -1.66 9.33 -4.77
N PHE A 243 -1.49 8.69 -3.61
CA PHE A 243 -0.18 8.65 -2.94
C PHE A 243 0.90 8.08 -3.87
N GLN A 244 0.62 6.93 -4.50
CA GLN A 244 1.58 6.30 -5.39
C GLN A 244 1.82 7.12 -6.68
N ILE A 245 0.78 7.75 -7.23
CA ILE A 245 0.91 8.63 -8.40
C ILE A 245 1.73 9.88 -8.06
N SER A 246 1.58 10.47 -6.88
CA SER A 246 2.38 11.62 -6.44
C SER A 246 3.87 11.25 -6.35
N GLU A 247 4.21 10.06 -5.85
CA GLU A 247 5.58 9.55 -5.86
C GLU A 247 6.10 9.38 -7.29
N LEU A 248 5.31 8.77 -8.18
CA LEU A 248 5.70 8.58 -9.58
C LEU A 248 5.89 9.92 -10.32
N ILE A 249 5.07 10.94 -10.02
CA ILE A 249 5.22 12.30 -10.56
C ILE A 249 6.53 12.92 -10.07
N ARG A 250 6.87 12.76 -8.78
CA ARG A 250 8.15 13.23 -8.23
C ARG A 250 9.32 12.56 -8.94
N ASP A 251 9.26 11.25 -9.17
CA ASP A 251 10.30 10.52 -9.91
C ASP A 251 10.37 10.97 -11.38
N ALA A 252 9.24 11.30 -12.00
CA ALA A 252 9.18 11.81 -13.38
C ALA A 252 9.80 13.21 -13.51
N ILE A 253 9.61 14.09 -12.52
CA ILE A 253 10.16 15.46 -12.51
C ILE A 253 11.65 15.44 -12.22
N THR A 254 12.08 14.65 -11.22
CA THR A 254 13.49 14.54 -10.85
C THR A 254 14.31 13.78 -11.90
N ASN A 255 13.64 12.99 -12.75
CA ASN A 255 14.18 12.23 -13.88
C ASN A 255 15.58 11.65 -13.63
N PRO A 256 15.72 10.73 -12.64
CA PRO A 256 17.02 10.24 -12.20
C PRO A 256 17.78 9.46 -13.28
N PHE A 257 17.11 8.90 -14.29
CA PHE A 257 17.76 8.11 -15.34
C PHE A 257 16.91 8.06 -16.62
N ASP A 258 17.54 7.73 -17.76
CA ASP A 258 16.88 7.59 -19.05
C ASP A 258 15.84 6.48 -19.02
N GLY A 259 14.56 6.87 -18.97
CA GLY A 259 13.40 5.96 -18.90
C GLY A 259 12.52 6.15 -17.66
N ALA A 260 12.97 6.90 -16.64
CA ALA A 260 12.19 7.16 -15.42
C ALA A 260 10.86 7.84 -15.75
N PHE A 261 10.89 8.88 -16.59
CA PHE A 261 9.68 9.59 -17.04
C PHE A 261 8.64 8.65 -17.68
N MET A 262 9.08 7.83 -18.65
CA MET A 262 8.18 6.91 -19.36
C MET A 262 7.58 5.85 -18.42
N GLY A 263 8.40 5.32 -17.51
CA GLY A 263 7.95 4.36 -16.51
C GLY A 263 6.91 4.93 -15.55
N SER A 264 7.16 6.13 -15.03
CA SER A 264 6.23 6.83 -14.14
C SER A 264 4.89 7.11 -14.79
N VAL A 265 4.87 7.54 -16.06
CA VAL A 265 3.62 7.81 -16.79
C VAL A 265 2.83 6.51 -17.02
N LEU A 266 3.48 5.45 -17.49
CA LEU A 266 2.81 4.18 -17.77
C LEU A 266 2.26 3.53 -16.50
N LEU A 267 3.04 3.50 -15.41
CA LEU A 267 2.56 2.96 -14.13
C LEU A 267 1.47 3.82 -13.50
N GLY A 268 1.57 5.15 -13.62
CA GLY A 268 0.52 6.06 -13.15
C GLY A 268 -0.82 5.77 -13.84
N LEU A 269 -0.80 5.49 -15.15
CA LEU A 269 -1.97 5.08 -15.91
C LEU A 269 -2.52 3.73 -15.43
N VAL A 270 -1.65 2.73 -15.21
CA VAL A 270 -2.09 1.41 -14.69
C VAL A 270 -2.75 1.55 -13.32
N ILE A 271 -2.17 2.36 -12.42
CA ILE A 271 -2.74 2.62 -11.09
C ILE A 271 -4.08 3.34 -11.23
N ALA A 272 -4.18 4.37 -12.07
CA ALA A 272 -5.44 5.10 -12.30
C ALA A 272 -6.55 4.18 -12.86
N ILE A 273 -6.21 3.32 -13.83
CA ILE A 273 -7.15 2.33 -14.40
C ILE A 273 -7.57 1.32 -13.32
N SER A 274 -6.64 0.85 -12.49
CA SER A 274 -6.95 -0.09 -11.41
C SER A 274 -7.85 0.55 -10.35
N ALA A 275 -7.56 1.79 -9.94
CA ALA A 275 -8.40 2.55 -9.01
C ALA A 275 -9.81 2.74 -9.57
N PHE A 276 -9.93 3.09 -10.85
CA PHE A 276 -11.21 3.18 -11.56
C PHE A 276 -11.95 1.84 -11.54
N TRP A 277 -11.26 0.74 -11.87
CA TRP A 277 -11.84 -0.59 -11.99
C TRP A 277 -12.34 -1.13 -10.64
N PHE A 278 -11.55 -0.99 -9.57
CA PHE A 278 -11.95 -1.43 -8.23
C PHE A 278 -13.01 -0.52 -7.60
N SER A 279 -13.00 0.78 -7.92
CA SER A 279 -14.04 1.72 -7.46
C SER A 279 -15.41 1.45 -8.10
N PHE A 280 -15.46 1.13 -9.40
CA PHE A 280 -16.72 0.97 -10.14
C PHE A 280 -17.21 -0.48 -10.25
N LYS A 281 -16.33 -1.46 -10.44
CA LYS A 281 -16.75 -2.81 -10.85
C LYS A 281 -17.19 -3.71 -9.70
N GLU A 282 -16.95 -3.32 -8.46
CA GLU A 282 -17.43 -4.09 -7.29
C GLU A 282 -18.97 -4.09 -7.18
N GLN A 283 -19.67 -3.18 -7.87
CA GLN A 283 -21.13 -3.23 -8.06
C GLN A 283 -21.59 -4.36 -9.00
N SER A 284 -20.71 -4.91 -9.84
CA SER A 284 -21.07 -5.98 -10.79
C SER A 284 -20.94 -7.40 -10.22
N PHE A 285 -20.31 -7.56 -9.05
CA PHE A 285 -20.17 -8.86 -8.39
C PHE A 285 -21.35 -9.21 -7.46
N THR A 286 -22.23 -8.26 -7.17
CA THR A 286 -23.49 -8.49 -6.45
C THR A 286 -24.65 -8.90 -7.37
N GLY A 287 -24.40 -9.00 -8.69
CA GLY A 287 -25.41 -9.36 -9.69
C GLY A 287 -25.16 -10.74 -10.31
N LYS A 288 -25.34 -11.80 -9.52
CA LYS A 288 -25.73 -13.17 -9.93
C LYS A 288 -25.86 -14.03 -8.68
N SER A 289 -26.99 -13.85 -7.99
CA SER A 289 -27.62 -14.93 -7.21
C SER A 289 -28.22 -15.94 -8.17
#